data_AF-A0A358QKS9-F1
#
_entry.id   AF-A0A358QKS9-F1
#
_cell.length_a   1.000
_cell.length_b   1.000
_cell.length_c   1.000
_cell.angle_alpha   90.00
_cell.angle_beta   90.00
_cell.angle_gamma   90.00
#
_symmetry.space_group_name_H-M   'P 1'
#
loop_
_entity.id
_entity.type
_entity.pdbx_description
1 polymer ?
#
loop_
_entity_poly.entity_id
_entity_poly.type
_entity_poly.pdbx_seq_one_letter_code
_entity_poly.pdbx_strand_id
1 'polypeptide(L)'
;ETFNKVREARSTERTEEAEALLSPTMEAEVRQEVGGDVAAHRHHLLPGLEVDDATIVAAAVAGGREVLDVRLDVAGEEMERDDASGAVVAGDATVRRWSERWRFERDPSMDSSQTDREHTLTFGDEGWMVAHRGWVVTQIERLPAPPVA
;
A
#
# COMPACT_ATOMS: atom_id res chain seq x y z
N GLU A 1 4.20 -4.80 3.52
CA GLU A 1 3.37 -4.58 4.71
C GLU A 1 2.41 -3.40 4.54
N THR A 2 2.89 -2.20 4.20
CA THR A 2 2.03 -1.01 4.11
C THR A 2 0.91 -1.11 3.08
N PHE A 3 1.16 -1.72 1.92
CA PHE A 3 0.13 -1.98 0.92
C PHE A 3 -1.09 -2.73 1.51
N ASN A 4 -0.83 -3.84 2.20
CA ASN A 4 -1.88 -4.66 2.80
C ASN A 4 -2.63 -3.90 3.91
N LYS A 5 -1.93 -3.10 4.74
CA LYS A 5 -2.58 -2.30 5.80
C LYS A 5 -3.59 -1.31 5.24
N VAL A 6 -3.26 -0.62 4.14
CA VAL A 6 -4.19 0.30 3.48
C VAL A 6 -5.42 -0.44 2.94
N ARG A 7 -5.21 -1.63 2.35
CA ARG A 7 -6.32 -2.45 1.82
C ARG A 7 -7.19 -3.02 2.94
N GLU A 8 -6.59 -3.46 4.03
CA GLU A 8 -7.30 -3.95 5.21
C GLU A 8 -8.12 -2.85 5.89
N ALA A 9 -7.55 -1.64 6.03
CA ALA A 9 -8.24 -0.47 6.56
C ALA A 9 -9.51 -0.15 5.76
N ARG A 10 -9.47 -0.25 4.43
CA ARG A 10 -10.68 -0.09 3.60
C ARG A 10 -11.68 -1.22 3.83
N SER A 11 -11.24 -2.48 3.77
CA SER A 11 -12.13 -3.65 3.91
C SER A 11 -12.82 -3.73 5.29
N THR A 12 -12.19 -3.18 6.32
CA THR A 12 -12.69 -3.18 7.71
C THR A 12 -13.22 -1.83 8.16
N GLU A 13 -13.25 -0.84 7.26
CA GLU A 13 -13.71 0.54 7.51
C GLU A 13 -12.97 1.29 8.63
N ARG A 14 -11.77 0.81 9.01
CA ARG A 14 -10.92 1.37 10.06
C ARG A 14 -9.79 2.18 9.45
N THR A 15 -10.11 3.33 8.89
CA THR A 15 -9.13 4.19 8.19
C THR A 15 -8.04 4.70 9.13
N GLU A 16 -8.36 4.89 10.41
CA GLU A 16 -7.45 5.36 11.46
C GLU A 16 -6.21 4.47 11.64
N GLU A 17 -6.30 3.18 11.30
CA GLU A 17 -5.17 2.24 11.40
C GLU A 17 -4.10 2.50 10.33
N ALA A 18 -4.45 3.19 9.24
CA ALA A 18 -3.56 3.54 8.15
C ALA A 18 -3.16 5.03 8.12
N GLU A 19 -3.92 5.92 8.77
CA GLU A 19 -3.73 7.39 8.72
C GLU A 19 -2.29 7.81 8.99
N ALA A 20 -1.64 7.28 10.05
CA ALA A 20 -0.27 7.67 10.41
C ALA A 20 0.80 7.38 9.33
N LEU A 21 0.48 6.61 8.28
CA LEU A 21 1.39 6.22 7.21
C LEU A 21 1.09 6.93 5.88
N LEU A 22 -0.09 7.52 5.72
CA LEU A 22 -0.59 8.01 4.45
C LEU A 22 -0.25 9.50 4.26
N SER A 23 -0.14 9.92 3.00
CA SER A 23 -0.19 11.36 2.71
C SER A 23 -1.61 11.88 2.90
N PRO A 24 -1.82 13.19 3.19
CA PRO A 24 -3.16 13.77 3.30
C PRO A 24 -4.04 13.53 2.06
N THR A 25 -3.43 13.49 0.87
CA THR A 25 -4.13 13.16 -0.39
C THR A 25 -4.64 11.73 -0.36
N MET A 26 -3.77 10.76 -0.07
CA MET A 26 -4.14 9.34 -0.05
C MET A 26 -5.10 9.02 1.11
N GLU A 27 -5.00 9.69 2.25
CA GLU A 27 -6.00 9.60 3.32
C GLU A 27 -7.38 10.05 2.84
N ALA A 28 -7.45 11.19 2.13
CA ALA A 28 -8.71 11.70 1.61
C ALA A 28 -9.33 10.74 0.57
N GLU A 29 -8.50 10.16 -0.30
CA GLU A 29 -8.91 9.13 -1.27
C GLU A 29 -9.47 7.89 -0.57
N VAL A 30 -8.72 7.30 0.37
CA VAL A 30 -9.15 6.10 1.11
C VAL A 30 -10.43 6.38 1.90
N ARG A 31 -10.53 7.54 2.54
CA ARG A 31 -11.74 7.95 3.29
C ARG A 31 -12.94 8.13 2.37
N GLN A 32 -12.74 8.65 1.16
CA GLN A 32 -13.80 8.76 0.15
C GLN A 32 -14.24 7.38 -0.34
N GLU A 33 -13.30 6.47 -0.62
CA GLU A 33 -13.60 5.09 -1.02
C GLU A 33 -14.43 4.37 0.06
N VAL A 34 -13.97 4.39 1.32
CA VAL A 34 -14.71 3.80 2.45
C VAL A 34 -16.07 4.45 2.64
N GLY A 35 -16.16 5.78 2.56
CA GLY A 35 -17.43 6.50 2.67
C GLY A 35 -18.42 6.12 1.57
N GLY A 36 -17.94 5.84 0.36
CA GLY A 36 -18.76 5.34 -0.74
C GLY A 36 -19.26 3.92 -0.51
N ASP A 37 -18.39 3.04 -0.02
CA ASP A 37 -18.70 1.64 0.33
C ASP A 37 -19.79 1.60 1.44
N VAL A 38 -19.58 2.36 2.53
CA VAL A 38 -20.54 2.50 3.65
C VAL A 38 -21.88 3.07 3.20
N ALA A 39 -21.87 4.14 2.40
CA ALA A 39 -23.10 4.77 1.90
C ALA A 39 -23.90 3.82 0.99
N ALA A 40 -23.23 2.87 0.34
CA ALA A 40 -23.85 1.84 -0.48
C ALA A 40 -24.26 0.58 0.31
N HIS A 41 -23.97 0.52 1.62
CA HIS A 41 -24.12 -0.68 2.46
C HIS A 41 -23.36 -1.90 1.90
N ARG A 42 -22.11 -1.66 1.51
CA ARG A 42 -21.24 -2.69 0.94
C ARG A 42 -19.84 -2.63 1.53
N HIS A 43 -19.20 -3.78 1.58
CA HIS A 43 -17.76 -3.90 1.81
C HIS A 43 -17.02 -4.27 0.52
N HIS A 44 -15.94 -3.56 0.24
CA HIS A 44 -14.97 -3.96 -0.77
C HIS A 44 -14.01 -5.01 -0.22
N LEU A 45 -13.89 -6.13 -0.94
CA LEU A 45 -13.10 -7.28 -0.55
C LEU A 45 -12.07 -7.61 -1.63
N LEU A 46 -10.86 -7.92 -1.17
CA LEU A 46 -9.76 -8.41 -2.02
C LEU A 46 -9.25 -9.78 -1.52
N PRO A 47 -10.03 -10.87 -1.65
CA PRO A 47 -9.56 -12.20 -1.28
C PRO A 47 -8.30 -12.59 -2.07
N GLY A 48 -7.39 -13.31 -1.41
CA GLY A 48 -6.16 -13.79 -2.05
C GLY A 48 -5.22 -12.67 -2.50
N LEU A 49 -5.35 -11.46 -1.96
CA LEU A 49 -4.50 -10.33 -2.30
C LEU A 49 -3.03 -10.61 -1.99
N GLU A 50 -2.20 -10.51 -3.01
CA GLU A 50 -0.75 -10.64 -2.92
C GLU A 50 -0.04 -9.58 -3.78
N VAL A 51 1.15 -9.17 -3.33
CA VAL A 51 2.06 -8.36 -4.15
C VAL A 51 3.01 -9.33 -4.84
N ASP A 52 2.84 -9.51 -6.15
CA ASP A 52 3.66 -10.37 -7.02
C ASP A 52 5.08 -9.79 -7.17
N ASP A 53 5.19 -8.47 -7.36
CA ASP A 53 6.47 -7.77 -7.51
C ASP A 53 6.41 -6.34 -6.95
N ALA A 54 7.57 -5.83 -6.52
CA ALA A 54 7.73 -4.46 -6.06
C ALA A 54 9.05 -3.88 -6.61
N THR A 55 8.94 -3.01 -7.62
CA THR A 55 10.09 -2.47 -8.33
C THR A 55 10.21 -0.96 -8.10
N ILE A 56 11.38 -0.48 -7.65
CA ILE A 56 11.69 0.96 -7.63
C ILE A 56 11.84 1.43 -9.09
N VAL A 57 10.94 2.31 -9.53
CA VAL A 57 10.92 2.84 -10.91
C VAL A 57 11.52 4.25 -11.01
N ALA A 58 11.57 5.00 -9.90
CA ALA A 58 12.30 6.25 -9.82
C ALA A 58 12.80 6.50 -8.39
N ALA A 59 13.94 7.18 -8.30
CA ALA A 59 14.51 7.66 -7.04
C ALA A 59 15.04 9.08 -7.25
N ALA A 60 14.72 9.99 -6.32
CA ALA A 60 15.13 11.39 -6.39
C ALA A 60 15.27 12.01 -5.00
N VAL A 61 15.89 13.18 -4.94
CA VAL A 61 15.81 14.09 -3.79
C VAL A 61 15.01 15.31 -4.22
N ALA A 62 13.85 15.54 -3.62
CA ALA A 62 12.96 16.65 -3.92
C ALA A 62 12.70 17.47 -2.65
N GLY A 63 12.90 18.79 -2.70
CA GLY A 63 12.69 19.65 -1.52
C GLY A 63 13.58 19.28 -0.32
N GLY A 64 14.74 18.67 -0.56
CA GLY A 64 15.63 18.16 0.49
C GLY A 64 15.22 16.82 1.09
N ARG A 65 14.17 16.17 0.58
CA ARG A 65 13.65 14.88 1.04
C ARG A 65 13.92 13.80 0.00
N GLU A 66 14.21 12.59 0.46
CA GLU A 66 14.39 11.43 -0.43
C GLU A 66 13.02 10.90 -0.84
N VAL A 67 12.84 10.69 -2.13
CA VAL A 67 11.56 10.27 -2.73
C VAL A 67 11.81 9.04 -3.61
N LEU A 68 11.02 7.99 -3.40
CA LEU A 68 10.98 6.81 -4.26
C LEU A 68 9.60 6.65 -4.89
N ASP A 69 9.56 6.39 -6.19
CA ASP A 69 8.37 5.87 -6.84
C ASP A 69 8.56 4.36 -7.03
N VAL A 70 7.62 3.57 -6.49
CA VAL A 70 7.64 2.11 -6.55
C VAL A 70 6.44 1.65 -7.35
N ARG A 71 6.65 0.76 -8.32
CA ARG A 71 5.58 0.00 -8.96
C ARG A 71 5.33 -1.27 -8.15
N LEU A 72 4.09 -1.49 -7.78
CA LEU A 72 3.59 -2.69 -7.13
C LEU A 72 2.78 -3.45 -8.16
N ASP A 73 3.19 -4.67 -8.50
CA ASP A 73 2.41 -5.59 -9.32
C ASP A 73 1.68 -6.53 -8.36
N VAL A 74 0.36 -6.59 -8.49
CA VAL A 74 -0.56 -7.13 -7.48
C VAL A 74 -1.49 -8.14 -8.13
N ALA A 75 -1.79 -9.22 -7.43
CA ALA A 75 -2.79 -10.19 -7.80
C ALA A 75 -3.84 -10.34 -6.69
N GLY A 76 -5.09 -10.56 -7.07
CA GLY A 76 -6.18 -10.78 -6.11
C GLY A 76 -7.54 -10.88 -6.78
N GLU A 77 -8.50 -11.41 -6.03
CA GLU A 77 -9.91 -11.34 -6.41
C GLU A 77 -10.46 -9.95 -6.06
N GLU A 78 -11.50 -9.49 -6.76
CA GLU A 78 -12.12 -8.20 -6.49
C GLU A 78 -13.64 -8.40 -6.39
N MET A 79 -14.20 -8.10 -5.21
CA MET A 79 -15.61 -8.34 -4.90
C MET A 79 -16.19 -7.21 -4.06
N GLU A 80 -17.50 -6.99 -4.20
CA GLU A 80 -18.30 -6.19 -3.27
C GLU A 80 -19.32 -7.09 -2.59
N ARG A 81 -19.38 -7.02 -1.25
CA ARG A 81 -20.34 -7.77 -0.44
C ARG A 81 -21.38 -6.81 0.14
N ASP A 82 -22.65 -7.14 -0.01
CA ASP A 82 -23.75 -6.42 0.64
C ASP A 82 -23.84 -6.75 2.13
N ASP A 83 -23.99 -5.73 2.97
CA ASP A 83 -23.91 -5.88 4.43
C ASP A 83 -25.12 -6.61 5.02
N ALA A 84 -26.30 -6.37 4.43
CA ALA A 84 -27.56 -6.91 4.95
C ALA A 84 -27.69 -8.41 4.67
N SER A 85 -27.31 -8.83 3.48
CA SER A 85 -27.43 -10.22 3.00
C SER A 85 -26.15 -11.03 3.16
N GLY A 86 -25.00 -10.38 3.25
CA GLY A 86 -23.69 -11.02 3.18
C GLY A 86 -23.35 -11.58 1.79
N ALA A 87 -24.19 -11.31 0.78
CA ALA A 87 -23.99 -11.82 -0.57
C ALA A 87 -22.98 -10.96 -1.34
N VAL A 88 -22.20 -11.60 -2.22
CA VAL A 88 -21.38 -10.89 -3.21
C VAL A 88 -22.33 -10.32 -4.27
N VAL A 89 -22.35 -9.00 -4.42
CA VAL A 89 -23.24 -8.26 -5.33
C VAL A 89 -22.52 -7.73 -6.57
N ALA A 90 -21.19 -7.66 -6.53
CA ALA A 90 -20.36 -7.35 -7.68
C ALA A 90 -19.02 -8.09 -7.60
N GLY A 91 -18.40 -8.34 -8.75
CA GLY A 91 -17.14 -9.08 -8.84
C GLY A 91 -17.32 -10.60 -8.81
N ASP A 92 -16.20 -11.30 -8.74
CA ASP A 92 -16.14 -12.77 -8.74
C ASP A 92 -14.80 -13.29 -8.19
N ALA A 93 -14.67 -14.61 -8.08
CA ALA A 93 -13.47 -15.28 -7.58
C ALA A 93 -12.36 -15.40 -8.65
N THR A 94 -12.44 -14.63 -9.73
CA THR A 94 -11.37 -14.60 -10.73
C THR A 94 -10.24 -13.75 -10.20
N VAL A 95 -9.07 -14.37 -10.02
CA VAL A 95 -7.84 -13.64 -9.71
C VAL A 95 -7.48 -12.72 -10.88
N ARG A 96 -7.43 -11.42 -10.60
CA ARG A 96 -7.01 -10.37 -11.52
C ARG A 96 -5.62 -9.91 -11.14
N ARG A 97 -4.88 -9.42 -12.13
CA ARG A 97 -3.58 -8.77 -11.93
C ARG A 97 -3.66 -7.31 -12.34
N TRP A 98 -3.08 -6.44 -11.54
CA TRP A 98 -3.00 -5.02 -11.84
C TRP A 98 -1.69 -4.46 -11.29
N SER A 99 -1.35 -3.26 -11.75
CA SER A 99 -0.17 -2.53 -11.28
C SER A 99 -0.60 -1.22 -10.66
N GLU A 100 0.01 -0.88 -9.53
CA GLU A 100 -0.11 0.42 -8.89
C GLU A 100 1.25 1.08 -8.80
N ARG A 101 1.28 2.41 -8.80
CA ARG A 101 2.51 3.16 -8.56
C ARG A 101 2.33 4.01 -7.33
N TRP A 102 3.22 3.84 -6.36
CA TRP A 102 3.16 4.49 -5.06
C TRP A 102 4.41 5.33 -4.88
N ARG A 103 4.25 6.58 -4.47
CA ARG A 103 5.36 7.44 -4.06
C ARG A 103 5.54 7.35 -2.56
N PHE A 104 6.78 7.12 -2.15
CA PHE A 104 7.23 7.10 -0.77
C PHE A 104 8.16 8.28 -0.55
N GLU A 105 7.89 9.07 0.48
CA GLU A 105 8.78 10.15 0.92
C GLU A 105 9.38 9.81 2.28
N ARG A 106 10.67 10.10 2.43
CA ARG A 106 11.40 10.02 3.70
C ARG A 106 11.70 11.43 4.22
N ASP A 107 11.46 11.64 5.51
CA ASP A 107 12.01 12.78 6.24
C ASP A 107 13.46 12.47 6.69
N PRO A 108 14.48 13.15 6.12
CA PRO A 108 15.88 12.88 6.47
C PRO A 108 16.25 13.35 7.89
N SER A 109 15.39 14.12 8.57
CA SER A 109 15.61 14.57 9.95
C SER A 109 15.16 13.55 11.00
N MET A 110 14.40 12.53 10.59
CA MET A 110 13.94 11.46 11.47
C MET A 110 14.93 10.29 11.43
N ASP A 111 15.71 10.13 12.50
CA ASP A 111 16.58 8.96 12.71
C ASP A 111 15.83 7.91 13.54
N SER A 112 15.45 6.82 12.88
CA SER A 112 14.77 5.67 13.49
C SER A 112 15.64 4.43 13.50
N SER A 113 16.96 4.58 13.35
CA SER A 113 17.90 3.45 13.34
C SER A 113 17.86 2.59 14.62
N GLN A 114 17.33 3.13 15.71
CA GLN A 114 17.15 2.44 16.99
C GLN A 114 15.91 1.54 17.04
N THR A 115 14.95 1.71 16.12
CA THR A 115 13.74 0.90 15.99
C THR A 115 13.79 -0.08 14.82
N ASP A 116 14.88 -0.08 14.06
CA ASP A 116 15.11 -1.02 12.98
C ASP A 116 15.19 -2.45 13.53
N ARG A 117 14.35 -3.33 12.98
CA ARG A 117 14.53 -4.77 13.18
C ARG A 117 15.65 -5.23 12.26
N GLU A 118 16.66 -5.88 12.84
CA GLU A 118 17.70 -6.56 12.06
C GLU A 118 17.06 -7.66 11.21
N HIS A 119 16.97 -7.43 9.91
CA HIS A 119 16.55 -8.44 8.94
C HIS A 119 17.80 -8.99 8.25
N THR A 120 18.27 -10.15 8.70
CA THR A 120 19.30 -10.91 7.97
C THR A 120 18.68 -11.49 6.72
N LEU A 121 19.08 -11.01 5.54
CA LEU A 121 18.73 -11.62 4.27
C LEU A 121 19.81 -12.63 3.90
N THR A 122 19.53 -13.92 4.09
CA THR A 122 20.50 -14.98 3.78
C THR A 122 20.45 -15.30 2.29
N PHE A 123 21.47 -14.87 1.55
CA PHE A 123 21.78 -15.39 0.21
C PHE A 123 23.20 -15.98 0.26
N GLY A 124 23.31 -17.31 0.23
CA GLY A 124 24.59 -18.03 0.39
C GLY A 124 25.07 -18.18 1.84
N ASP A 125 26.22 -18.85 2.02
CA ASP A 125 26.77 -19.23 3.34
C ASP A 125 27.40 -18.04 4.10
N GLU A 126 27.62 -16.92 3.43
CA GLU A 126 28.21 -15.69 3.99
C GLU A 126 27.16 -14.56 4.01
N GLY A 127 26.05 -14.80 4.72
CA GLY A 127 24.89 -13.91 4.77
C GLY A 127 25.25 -12.41 4.79
N TRP A 128 24.64 -11.65 3.88
CA TRP A 128 24.86 -10.21 3.79
C TRP A 128 23.95 -9.48 4.77
N MET A 129 24.53 -8.55 5.53
CA MET A 129 23.80 -7.69 6.46
C MET A 129 23.43 -6.38 5.75
N VAL A 130 22.15 -6.21 5.41
CA VAL A 130 21.63 -4.95 4.90
C VAL A 130 21.12 -4.15 6.09
N ALA A 131 21.88 -3.14 6.52
CA ALA A 131 21.39 -2.17 7.49
C ALA A 131 20.28 -1.34 6.82
N HIS A 132 19.02 -1.71 7.07
CA HIS A 132 17.86 -0.98 6.57
C HIS A 132 17.66 0.28 7.40
N ARG A 133 18.56 1.28 7.26
CA ARG A 133 18.53 2.53 8.04
C ARG A 133 17.14 3.17 8.05
N GLY A 134 16.39 3.01 9.14
CA GLY A 134 15.35 3.90 9.61
C GLY A 134 14.44 4.49 8.54
N TRP A 135 13.80 3.63 7.74
CA TRP A 135 12.82 4.06 6.75
C TRP A 135 11.46 4.30 7.42
N VAL A 136 11.28 5.47 8.01
CA VAL A 136 9.94 5.98 8.33
C VAL A 136 9.42 6.66 7.08
N VAL A 137 8.58 5.96 6.35
CA VAL A 137 7.77 6.55 5.28
C VAL A 137 6.83 7.55 5.94
N THR A 138 6.99 8.83 5.60
CA THR A 138 6.17 9.90 6.18
C THR A 138 4.98 10.25 5.29
N GLN A 139 5.03 9.87 4.01
CA GLN A 139 3.95 10.07 3.06
C GLN A 139 3.92 8.94 2.03
N ILE A 140 2.70 8.47 1.75
CA ILE A 140 2.40 7.56 0.65
C ILE A 140 1.35 8.23 -0.23
N GLU A 141 1.64 8.32 -1.52
CA GLU A 141 0.73 8.84 -2.53
C GLU A 141 0.56 7.79 -3.63
N ARG A 142 -0.68 7.50 -4.03
CA ARG A 142 -0.94 6.69 -5.23
C ARG A 142 -0.80 7.59 -6.45
N LEU A 143 0.12 7.24 -7.33
CA LEU A 143 0.33 7.92 -8.59
C LEU A 143 -0.62 7.37 -9.66
N PRO A 144 -1.11 8.21 -10.59
CA PRO A 144 -1.96 7.75 -11.67
C PRO A 144 -1.23 6.70 -12.52
N ALA A 145 -1.99 5.78 -13.09
CA ALA A 145 -1.47 4.83 -14.07
C ALA A 145 -0.78 5.60 -15.20
N PRO A 146 0.38 5.15 -15.70
CA PRO A 146 0.99 5.76 -16.86
C PRO A 146 -0.02 5.72 -18.02
N PRO A 147 -0.08 6.77 -18.87
CA PRO A 147 -0.94 6.74 -20.04
C PRO A 147 -0.60 5.52 -20.89
N VAL A 148 -1.65 4.80 -21.33
CA VAL A 148 -1.49 3.70 -22.28
C VAL A 148 -0.97 4.30 -23.59
N ALA A 149 0.21 3.86 -24.02
CA ALA A 149 0.86 4.30 -25.25
C ALA A 149 0.15 3.77 -26.50
#